data_AF-A0AAU4F1H5-F1
#
_entry.id   AF-A0AAU4F1H5-F1
#
_cell.length_a   1.000
_cell.length_b   1.000
_cell.length_c   1.000
_cell.angle_alpha   90.00
_cell.angle_beta   90.00
_cell.angle_gamma   90.00
#
_symmetry.space_group_name_H-M   'P 1'
#
loop_
_entity.id
_entity.type
_entity.pdbx_description
1 polymer ?
#
loop_
_entity_poly.entity_id
_entity_poly.type
_entity_poly.pdbx_seq_one_letter_code
_entity_poly.pdbx_strand_id
1 'polypeptide(L)'
;MSLGDERELVPLGAGFDVAKRGYSRAQVDEHLERLDADLKMLTADRDAAIAQAGDLARQLEIARGEIADLRGQVDRLAQPPTSVEGLSERLQRMLRLAQDESADTRARAEAEAGHIRAKAETDASAMRARYEQLLTELDLRRKEMEAEHRKVLEDARAQATEITGKAEAERTKLDTESSDRRTKVEEDFEIAMAARRSEAMRVLAEQEAASKAEAARRVQEATQDAADIRTKILDEEKSAKAEIDRRQRESVADANKRRQDSLNEANARLAEAADEARRRVSTATDESNRRITQANERVDSLRKVRGGLAEQVRAARAVLAEAHTVLGDDVKVPAEVTADLKAADLKPDQPAAESDTGKTKPVNDVEETIRIRASDVPKPKPAAKPTPKPTPKPSPRPSGAQKATGE
;
A
#
# COMPACT_ATOMS: atom_id res chain seq x y z
N MET A 1 -113.74 -85.64 48.01
CA MET A 1 -114.04 -87.09 47.99
C MET A 1 -113.76 -87.59 46.60
N SER A 2 -113.00 -88.67 46.45
CA SER A 2 -112.87 -89.46 45.21
C SER A 2 -112.32 -90.83 45.59
N LEU A 3 -113.21 -91.70 46.08
CA LEU A 3 -112.88 -93.10 46.35
C LEU A 3 -112.92 -93.83 45.01
N GLY A 4 -111.79 -93.82 44.29
CA GLY A 4 -111.66 -94.49 43.01
C GLY A 4 -111.62 -96.01 43.16
N ASP A 5 -112.21 -96.72 42.21
CA ASP A 5 -112.28 -98.18 42.18
C ASP A 5 -110.93 -98.81 41.80
N GLU A 6 -110.02 -98.91 42.77
CA GLU A 6 -108.92 -99.88 42.74
C GLU A 6 -109.09 -100.86 43.90
N ARG A 7 -110.10 -101.73 43.76
CA ARG A 7 -110.08 -103.04 44.44
C ARG A 7 -108.99 -103.86 43.76
N GLU A 8 -107.76 -103.71 44.25
CA GLU A 8 -106.63 -104.52 43.84
C GLU A 8 -106.94 -106.00 44.14
N LEU A 9 -107.43 -106.68 43.12
CA LEU A 9 -107.74 -108.11 43.17
C LEU A 9 -106.42 -108.84 43.30
N VAL A 10 -106.06 -109.20 44.54
CA VAL A 10 -104.95 -110.11 44.85
C VAL A 10 -105.00 -111.24 43.84
N PRO A 11 -103.97 -111.40 42.99
CA PRO A 11 -104.03 -112.34 41.88
C PRO A 11 -103.99 -113.76 42.44
N LEU A 12 -105.18 -114.33 42.65
CA LEU A 12 -105.36 -115.75 42.94
C LEU A 12 -104.69 -116.51 41.80
N GLY A 13 -103.51 -117.07 42.09
CA GLY A 13 -102.69 -117.76 41.11
C GLY A 13 -103.49 -118.86 40.41
N ALA A 14 -103.13 -119.15 39.16
CA ALA A 14 -103.78 -120.20 38.39
C ALA A 14 -103.85 -121.49 39.24
N GLY A 15 -105.06 -122.03 39.40
CA GLY A 15 -105.34 -123.07 40.38
C GLY A 15 -104.48 -124.32 40.19
N PHE A 16 -104.14 -124.96 41.31
CA PHE A 16 -103.18 -126.08 41.39
C PHE A 16 -103.35 -127.14 40.29
N ASP A 17 -102.23 -127.60 39.74
CA ASP A 17 -102.21 -128.67 38.74
C ASP A 17 -102.80 -129.96 39.31
N VAL A 18 -103.58 -130.68 38.50
CA VAL A 18 -104.25 -131.91 38.93
C VAL A 18 -103.38 -133.13 38.58
N ALA A 19 -102.81 -133.75 39.60
CA ALA A 19 -102.14 -135.04 39.50
C ALA A 19 -103.15 -136.20 39.46
N LYS A 20 -102.65 -137.43 39.24
CA LYS A 20 -103.46 -138.64 39.01
C LYS A 20 -104.40 -139.04 40.16
N ARG A 21 -104.31 -138.37 41.33
CA ARG A 21 -105.29 -138.37 42.44
C ARG A 21 -105.29 -137.01 43.18
N GLY A 22 -105.87 -135.98 42.57
CA GLY A 22 -106.07 -134.66 43.21
C GLY A 22 -104.96 -133.65 42.91
N TYR A 23 -105.00 -132.50 43.58
CA TYR A 23 -104.06 -131.39 43.35
C TYR A 23 -102.60 -131.75 43.66
N SER A 24 -101.67 -131.08 42.97
CA SER A 24 -100.24 -131.19 43.19
C SER A 24 -99.87 -130.73 44.59
N ARG A 25 -99.61 -131.69 45.49
CA ARG A 25 -99.29 -131.41 46.90
C ARG A 25 -98.17 -130.39 47.06
N ALA A 26 -97.13 -130.44 46.25
CA ALA A 26 -96.01 -129.50 46.34
C ALA A 26 -96.44 -128.04 46.09
N GLN A 27 -97.35 -127.80 45.14
CA GLN A 27 -97.89 -126.46 44.88
C GLN A 27 -98.87 -126.00 45.96
N VAL A 28 -99.64 -126.92 46.55
CA VAL A 28 -100.53 -126.63 47.68
C VAL A 28 -99.72 -126.27 48.92
N ASP A 29 -98.69 -127.06 49.23
CA ASP A 29 -97.80 -126.81 50.36
C ASP A 29 -97.04 -125.46 50.17
N GLU A 30 -96.52 -125.16 48.96
CA GLU A 30 -95.90 -123.86 48.62
C GLU A 30 -96.87 -122.65 48.72
N HIS A 31 -98.13 -122.83 48.33
CA HIS A 31 -99.15 -121.77 48.43
C HIS A 31 -99.63 -121.57 49.87
N LEU A 32 -99.70 -122.64 50.67
CA LEU A 32 -99.94 -122.52 52.10
C LEU A 32 -98.78 -121.80 52.78
N GLU A 33 -97.52 -122.13 52.46
CA GLU A 33 -96.35 -121.38 52.96
C GLU A 33 -96.37 -119.90 52.58
N ARG A 34 -96.82 -119.53 51.36
CA ARG A 34 -97.08 -118.12 51.00
C ARG A 34 -98.16 -117.49 51.87
N LEU A 35 -99.36 -118.08 51.94
CA LEU A 35 -100.45 -117.52 52.77
C LEU A 35 -100.05 -117.39 54.24
N ASP A 36 -99.27 -118.33 54.76
CA ASP A 36 -98.76 -118.29 56.12
C ASP A 36 -97.68 -117.21 56.31
N ALA A 37 -96.95 -116.81 55.25
CA ALA A 37 -96.04 -115.67 55.27
C ALA A 37 -96.80 -114.34 55.13
N ASP A 38 -97.78 -114.27 54.22
CA ASP A 38 -98.64 -113.11 54.00
C ASP A 38 -99.46 -112.78 55.25
N LEU A 39 -100.02 -113.78 55.94
CA LEU A 39 -100.71 -113.60 57.21
C LEU A 39 -99.76 -113.10 58.31
N LYS A 40 -98.53 -113.61 58.38
CA LYS A 40 -97.52 -113.13 59.34
C LYS A 40 -97.16 -111.67 59.07
N MET A 41 -96.96 -111.30 57.80
CA MET A 41 -96.73 -109.91 57.37
C MET A 41 -97.92 -109.02 57.74
N LEU A 42 -99.15 -109.38 57.37
CA LEU A 42 -100.35 -108.63 57.73
C LEU A 42 -100.56 -108.50 59.24
N THR A 43 -100.19 -109.49 60.06
CA THR A 43 -100.20 -109.32 61.53
C THR A 43 -99.13 -108.36 62.02
N ALA A 44 -97.92 -108.39 61.45
CA ALA A 44 -96.86 -107.44 61.79
C ALA A 44 -97.21 -106.01 61.38
N ASP A 45 -97.77 -105.81 60.18
CA ASP A 45 -98.23 -104.51 59.68
C ASP A 45 -99.41 -103.98 60.51
N ARG A 46 -100.37 -104.83 60.88
CA ARG A 46 -101.45 -104.49 61.82
C ARG A 46 -100.90 -104.05 63.16
N ASP A 47 -99.98 -104.80 63.75
CA ASP A 47 -99.47 -104.52 65.10
C ASP A 47 -98.55 -103.29 65.11
N ALA A 48 -97.81 -103.04 64.02
CA ALA A 48 -97.10 -101.80 63.78
C ALA A 48 -98.06 -100.61 63.62
N ALA A 49 -99.16 -100.75 62.88
CA ALA A 49 -100.18 -99.71 62.75
C ALA A 49 -100.90 -99.41 64.08
N ILE A 50 -101.16 -100.44 64.91
CA ILE A 50 -101.69 -100.28 66.28
C ILE A 50 -100.69 -99.52 67.16
N ALA A 51 -99.39 -99.84 67.08
CA ALA A 51 -98.35 -99.12 67.81
C ALA A 51 -98.27 -97.64 67.37
N GLN A 52 -98.25 -97.37 66.06
CA GLN A 52 -98.26 -96.02 65.51
C GLN A 52 -99.52 -95.23 65.91
N ALA A 53 -100.69 -95.86 65.90
CA ALA A 53 -101.93 -95.24 66.37
C ALA A 53 -101.88 -94.91 67.88
N GLY A 54 -101.28 -95.77 68.70
CA GLY A 54 -101.02 -95.51 70.11
C GLY A 54 -100.04 -94.36 70.35
N ASP A 55 -98.99 -94.25 69.52
CA ASP A 55 -98.00 -93.17 69.60
C ASP A 55 -98.60 -91.82 69.18
N LEU A 56 -99.37 -91.80 68.09
CA LEU A 56 -100.10 -90.60 67.65
C LEU A 56 -101.15 -90.19 68.68
N ALA A 57 -101.86 -91.13 69.31
CA ALA A 57 -102.77 -90.83 70.41
C ALA A 57 -102.04 -90.18 71.61
N ARG A 58 -100.87 -90.69 72.00
CA ARG A 58 -100.04 -90.09 73.06
C ARG A 58 -99.56 -88.68 72.70
N GLN A 59 -99.10 -88.47 71.46
CA GLN A 59 -98.69 -87.14 70.97
C GLN A 59 -99.87 -86.15 70.94
N LEU A 60 -101.06 -86.61 70.54
CA LEU A 60 -102.28 -85.79 70.55
C LEU A 60 -102.71 -85.39 71.96
N GLU A 61 -102.60 -86.27 72.96
CA GLU A 61 -102.91 -85.89 74.35
C GLU A 61 -101.86 -84.94 74.96
N ILE A 62 -100.57 -85.10 74.64
CA ILE A 62 -99.54 -84.13 75.03
C ILE A 62 -99.84 -82.75 74.43
N ALA A 63 -100.08 -82.68 73.11
CA ALA A 63 -100.42 -81.44 72.44
C ALA A 63 -101.75 -80.83 72.93
N ARG A 64 -102.73 -81.65 73.32
CA ARG A 64 -103.99 -81.19 73.95
C ARG A 64 -103.72 -80.56 75.33
N GLY A 65 -102.85 -81.16 76.12
CA GLY A 65 -102.38 -80.61 77.40
C GLY A 65 -101.69 -79.26 77.22
N GLU A 66 -100.69 -79.20 76.34
CA GLU A 66 -99.96 -77.96 76.01
C GLU A 66 -100.90 -76.86 75.50
N ILE A 67 -101.86 -77.19 74.63
CA ILE A 67 -102.88 -76.24 74.15
C ILE A 67 -103.81 -75.78 75.29
N ALA A 68 -104.15 -76.65 76.25
CA ALA A 68 -104.96 -76.27 77.40
C ALA A 68 -104.19 -75.33 78.36
N ASP A 69 -102.92 -75.62 78.64
CA ASP A 69 -102.05 -74.78 79.47
C ASP A 69 -101.77 -73.42 78.82
N LEU A 70 -101.50 -73.39 77.51
CA LEU A 70 -101.33 -72.16 76.75
C LEU A 70 -102.62 -71.33 76.70
N ARG A 71 -103.79 -71.95 76.53
CA ARG A 71 -105.08 -71.25 76.65
C ARG A 71 -105.28 -70.68 78.05
N GLY A 72 -105.04 -71.46 79.09
CA GLY A 72 -105.12 -71.00 80.48
C GLY A 72 -104.16 -69.85 80.80
N GLN A 73 -102.97 -69.82 80.18
CA GLN A 73 -102.07 -68.65 80.24
C GLN A 73 -102.65 -67.44 79.49
N VAL A 74 -103.16 -67.62 78.27
CA VAL A 74 -103.78 -66.55 77.47
C VAL A 74 -104.98 -65.95 78.19
N ASP A 75 -105.87 -66.77 78.77
CA ASP A 75 -107.05 -66.30 79.49
C ASP A 75 -106.67 -65.48 80.74
N ARG A 76 -105.66 -65.92 81.51
CA ARG A 76 -105.09 -65.16 82.64
C ARG A 76 -104.45 -63.84 82.20
N LEU A 77 -103.79 -63.82 81.03
CA LEU A 77 -103.18 -62.62 80.47
C LEU A 77 -104.19 -61.67 79.81
N ALA A 78 -105.34 -62.19 79.35
CA ALA A 78 -106.39 -61.43 78.67
C ALA A 78 -107.35 -60.74 79.65
N GLN A 79 -107.61 -61.33 80.82
CA GLN A 79 -108.39 -60.67 81.87
C GLN A 79 -107.68 -59.40 82.39
N PRO A 80 -108.45 -58.40 82.89
CA PRO A 80 -107.89 -57.28 83.63
C PRO A 80 -107.07 -57.77 84.84
N PRO A 81 -105.90 -57.20 85.14
CA PRO A 81 -105.03 -57.70 86.21
C PRO A 81 -105.59 -57.35 87.60
N THR A 82 -106.47 -58.21 88.12
CA THR A 82 -107.02 -58.12 89.47
C THR A 82 -106.14 -58.78 90.54
N SER A 83 -104.99 -59.36 90.15
CA SER A 83 -103.98 -59.93 91.05
C SER A 83 -102.60 -59.31 90.81
N VAL A 84 -101.79 -59.23 91.87
CA VAL A 84 -100.42 -58.68 91.82
C VAL A 84 -99.50 -59.57 90.96
N GLU A 85 -99.75 -60.87 90.94
CA GLU A 85 -98.99 -61.85 90.15
C GLU A 85 -99.26 -61.71 88.64
N GLY A 86 -100.51 -61.49 88.23
CA GLY A 86 -100.84 -61.23 86.81
C GLY A 86 -100.27 -59.91 86.32
N LEU A 87 -100.16 -58.91 87.21
CA LEU A 87 -99.46 -57.65 86.91
C LEU A 87 -97.95 -57.87 86.72
N SER A 88 -97.29 -58.64 87.60
CA SER A 88 -95.85 -58.86 87.53
C SER A 88 -95.45 -59.74 86.34
N GLU A 89 -96.23 -60.78 86.00
CA GLU A 89 -96.00 -61.59 84.80
C GLU A 89 -96.14 -60.75 83.51
N ARG A 90 -97.19 -59.92 83.41
CA ARG A 90 -97.37 -59.01 82.26
C ARG A 90 -96.22 -58.00 82.15
N LEU A 91 -95.76 -57.43 83.27
CA LEU A 91 -94.61 -56.53 83.29
C LEU A 91 -93.31 -57.22 82.87
N GLN A 92 -93.06 -58.46 83.31
CA GLN A 92 -91.90 -59.24 82.88
C GLN A 92 -91.93 -59.56 81.38
N ARG A 93 -93.10 -59.97 80.84
CA ARG A 93 -93.29 -60.19 79.40
C ARG A 93 -93.12 -58.90 78.59
N MET A 94 -93.60 -57.76 79.09
CA MET A 94 -93.43 -56.45 78.45
C MET A 94 -91.98 -55.96 78.47
N LEU A 95 -91.27 -56.12 79.59
CA LEU A 95 -89.84 -55.79 79.70
C LEU A 95 -89.00 -56.67 78.78
N ARG A 96 -89.31 -57.96 78.67
CA ARG A 96 -88.65 -58.85 77.70
C ARG A 96 -88.91 -58.42 76.26
N LEU A 97 -90.17 -58.16 75.89
CA LEU A 97 -90.51 -57.68 74.55
C LEU A 97 -89.78 -56.36 74.21
N ALA A 98 -89.68 -55.42 75.15
CA ALA A 98 -88.93 -54.19 74.97
C ALA A 98 -87.40 -54.39 74.90
N GLN A 99 -86.86 -55.41 75.57
CA GLN A 99 -85.45 -55.81 75.43
C GLN A 99 -85.18 -56.47 74.06
N ASP A 100 -86.08 -57.35 73.62
CA ASP A 100 -86.00 -58.01 72.32
C ASP A 100 -86.12 -56.95 71.19
N GLU A 101 -87.07 -56.00 71.29
CA GLU A 101 -87.21 -54.84 70.38
C GLU A 101 -85.98 -53.90 70.42
N SER A 102 -85.39 -53.70 71.61
CA SER A 102 -84.14 -52.94 71.75
C SER A 102 -82.92 -53.63 71.13
N ALA A 103 -82.92 -54.97 71.07
CA ALA A 103 -81.89 -55.74 70.37
C ALA A 103 -82.11 -55.68 68.86
N ASP A 104 -83.36 -55.85 68.41
CA ASP A 104 -83.75 -55.79 66.99
C ASP A 104 -83.45 -54.42 66.35
N THR A 105 -83.79 -53.33 67.06
CA THR A 105 -83.50 -51.96 66.60
C THR A 105 -82.00 -51.66 66.55
N ARG A 106 -81.21 -52.18 67.50
CA ARG A 106 -79.74 -52.09 67.44
C ARG A 106 -79.17 -52.89 66.27
N ALA A 107 -79.59 -54.14 66.07
CA ALA A 107 -79.12 -54.99 64.99
C ALA A 107 -79.41 -54.36 63.61
N ARG A 108 -80.58 -53.75 63.43
CA ARG A 108 -80.91 -52.98 62.20
C ARG A 108 -80.03 -51.74 62.05
N ALA A 109 -79.86 -50.93 63.10
CA ALA A 109 -79.01 -49.74 63.06
C ALA A 109 -77.51 -50.07 62.82
N GLU A 110 -77.02 -51.19 63.35
CA GLU A 110 -75.66 -51.67 63.12
C GLU A 110 -75.47 -52.20 61.69
N ALA A 111 -76.46 -52.90 61.14
CA ALA A 111 -76.47 -53.32 59.74
C ALA A 111 -76.52 -52.11 58.78
N GLU A 112 -77.40 -51.13 59.03
CA GLU A 112 -77.48 -49.89 58.26
C GLU A 112 -76.18 -49.09 58.32
N ALA A 113 -75.59 -48.92 59.52
CA ALA A 113 -74.29 -48.28 59.69
C ALA A 113 -73.16 -49.06 58.98
N GLY A 114 -73.22 -50.40 58.97
CA GLY A 114 -72.33 -51.26 58.20
C GLY A 114 -72.44 -51.02 56.69
N HIS A 115 -73.65 -50.99 56.15
CA HIS A 115 -73.90 -50.69 54.74
C HIS A 115 -73.45 -49.28 54.34
N ILE A 116 -73.69 -48.27 55.19
CA ILE A 116 -73.24 -46.89 54.95
C ILE A 116 -71.71 -46.81 54.94
N ARG A 117 -71.01 -47.47 55.88
CA ARG A 117 -69.54 -47.54 55.90
C ARG A 117 -68.97 -48.25 54.69
N ALA A 118 -69.46 -49.46 54.39
CA ALA A 118 -69.00 -50.25 53.24
C ALA A 118 -69.20 -49.50 51.91
N LYS A 119 -70.33 -48.79 51.76
CA LYS A 119 -70.54 -47.90 50.61
C LYS A 119 -69.55 -46.74 50.59
N ALA A 120 -69.36 -46.02 51.70
CA ALA A 120 -68.43 -44.89 51.76
C ALA A 120 -66.97 -45.31 51.51
N GLU A 121 -66.58 -46.51 51.94
CA GLU A 121 -65.26 -47.12 51.67
C GLU A 121 -65.11 -47.53 50.19
N THR A 122 -66.18 -48.04 49.57
CA THR A 122 -66.22 -48.34 48.12
C THR A 122 -66.13 -47.05 47.29
N ASP A 123 -66.92 -46.03 47.63
CA ASP A 123 -66.90 -44.73 46.96
C ASP A 123 -65.54 -44.03 47.13
N ALA A 124 -64.95 -44.07 48.34
CA ALA A 124 -63.62 -43.50 48.61
C ALA A 124 -62.48 -44.23 47.90
N SER A 125 -62.51 -45.56 47.82
CA SER A 125 -61.50 -46.34 47.08
C SER A 125 -61.62 -46.15 45.57
N ALA A 126 -62.85 -46.10 45.04
CA ALA A 126 -63.09 -45.75 43.63
C ALA A 126 -62.59 -44.34 43.27
N MET A 127 -62.74 -43.37 44.16
CA MET A 127 -62.21 -42.01 43.96
C MET A 127 -60.68 -41.98 44.04
N ARG A 128 -60.04 -42.71 44.97
CA ARG A 128 -58.56 -42.84 45.04
C ARG A 128 -58.00 -43.42 43.74
N ALA A 129 -58.54 -44.54 43.27
CA ALA A 129 -58.11 -45.19 42.03
C ALA A 129 -58.22 -44.25 40.80
N ARG A 130 -59.27 -43.42 40.73
CA ARG A 130 -59.42 -42.39 39.68
C ARG A 130 -58.38 -41.28 39.78
N TYR A 131 -58.02 -40.83 40.99
CA TYR A 131 -56.96 -39.84 41.18
C TYR A 131 -55.57 -40.42 40.87
N GLU A 132 -55.29 -41.67 41.23
CA GLU A 132 -54.06 -42.38 40.87
C GLU A 132 -53.92 -42.54 39.35
N GLN A 133 -55.02 -42.90 38.66
CA GLN A 133 -55.07 -42.93 37.19
C GLN A 133 -54.80 -41.54 36.59
N LEU A 134 -55.49 -40.49 37.06
CA LEU A 134 -55.28 -39.13 36.56
C LEU A 134 -53.86 -38.61 36.80
N LEU A 135 -53.25 -38.92 37.96
CA LEU A 135 -51.87 -38.57 38.25
C LEU A 135 -50.88 -39.28 37.32
N THR A 136 -51.09 -40.57 37.04
CA THR A 136 -50.23 -41.30 36.08
C THR A 136 -50.41 -40.82 34.64
N GLU A 137 -51.62 -40.43 34.22
CA GLU A 137 -51.87 -39.79 32.92
C GLU A 137 -51.14 -38.44 32.81
N LEU A 138 -51.24 -37.59 33.84
CA LEU A 138 -50.55 -36.30 33.88
C LEU A 138 -49.02 -36.46 33.89
N ASP A 139 -48.49 -37.45 34.61
CA ASP A 139 -47.06 -37.76 34.63
C ASP A 139 -46.55 -38.32 33.28
N LEU A 140 -47.34 -39.12 32.58
CA LEU A 140 -47.02 -39.59 31.23
C LEU A 140 -47.03 -38.43 30.24
N ARG A 141 -48.13 -37.67 30.19
CA ARG A 141 -48.27 -36.49 29.33
C ARG A 141 -47.20 -35.44 29.59
N ARG A 142 -46.79 -35.26 30.86
CA ARG A 142 -45.65 -34.39 31.21
C ARG A 142 -44.34 -34.90 30.61
N LYS A 143 -44.03 -36.19 30.71
CA LYS A 143 -42.82 -36.79 30.13
C LYS A 143 -42.81 -36.71 28.61
N GLU A 144 -43.97 -36.86 27.97
CA GLU A 144 -44.15 -36.67 26.52
C GLU A 144 -43.87 -35.22 26.12
N MET A 145 -44.52 -34.24 26.76
CA MET A 145 -44.27 -32.81 26.52
C MET A 145 -42.81 -32.41 26.79
N GLU A 146 -42.17 -32.94 27.84
CA GLU A 146 -40.75 -32.69 28.14
C GLU A 146 -39.81 -33.32 27.09
N ALA A 147 -40.18 -34.47 26.51
CA ALA A 147 -39.42 -35.11 25.44
C ALA A 147 -39.61 -34.42 24.08
N GLU A 148 -40.82 -33.97 23.75
CA GLU A 148 -41.10 -33.15 22.56
C GLU A 148 -40.39 -31.80 22.64
N HIS A 149 -40.50 -31.09 23.77
CA HIS A 149 -39.81 -29.82 23.97
C HIS A 149 -38.29 -29.98 23.89
N ARG A 150 -37.74 -31.08 24.43
CA ARG A 150 -36.31 -31.39 24.30
C ARG A 150 -35.89 -31.60 22.85
N LYS A 151 -36.63 -32.39 22.07
CA LYS A 151 -36.39 -32.57 20.63
C LYS A 151 -36.41 -31.24 19.89
N VAL A 152 -37.45 -30.42 20.10
CA VAL A 152 -37.57 -29.09 19.47
C VAL A 152 -36.39 -28.18 19.84
N LEU A 153 -35.89 -28.22 21.08
CA LEU A 153 -34.69 -27.49 21.48
C LEU A 153 -33.39 -28.06 20.88
N GLU A 154 -33.28 -29.38 20.72
CA GLU A 154 -32.14 -30.05 20.08
C GLU A 154 -32.10 -29.77 18.57
N ASP A 155 -33.23 -29.88 17.88
CA ASP A 155 -33.41 -29.53 16.47
C ASP A 155 -33.14 -28.04 16.21
N ALA A 156 -33.69 -27.15 17.04
CA ALA A 156 -33.45 -25.71 16.92
C ALA A 156 -31.99 -25.33 17.17
N ARG A 157 -31.30 -26.04 18.09
CA ARG A 157 -29.85 -25.86 18.31
C ARG A 157 -29.04 -26.38 17.12
N ALA A 158 -29.37 -27.55 16.57
CA ALA A 158 -28.72 -28.11 15.40
C ALA A 158 -28.85 -27.17 14.19
N GLN A 159 -30.08 -26.71 13.90
CA GLN A 159 -30.36 -25.73 12.84
C GLN A 159 -29.61 -24.41 13.09
N ALA A 160 -29.57 -23.90 14.32
CA ALA A 160 -28.79 -22.71 14.65
C ALA A 160 -27.30 -22.90 14.35
N THR A 161 -26.69 -24.02 14.78
CA THR A 161 -25.28 -24.31 14.49
C THR A 161 -25.00 -24.52 13.00
N GLU A 162 -25.94 -25.09 12.25
CA GLU A 162 -25.83 -25.24 10.80
C GLU A 162 -25.89 -23.89 10.09
N ILE A 163 -26.80 -23.00 10.51
CA ILE A 163 -26.95 -21.65 9.97
C ILE A 163 -25.72 -20.79 10.30
N THR A 164 -25.21 -20.81 11.54
CA THR A 164 -24.00 -20.06 11.89
C THR A 164 -22.78 -20.62 11.17
N GLY A 165 -22.61 -21.94 11.12
CA GLY A 165 -21.49 -22.57 10.40
C GLY A 165 -21.50 -22.27 8.90
N LYS A 166 -22.68 -22.26 8.25
CA LYS A 166 -22.83 -21.82 6.85
C LYS A 166 -22.50 -20.34 6.66
N ALA A 167 -22.97 -19.47 7.57
CA ALA A 167 -22.69 -18.04 7.52
C ALA A 167 -21.19 -17.73 7.74
N GLU A 168 -20.52 -18.45 8.64
CA GLU A 168 -19.08 -18.34 8.88
C GLU A 168 -18.26 -18.89 7.71
N ALA A 169 -18.69 -19.99 7.07
CA ALA A 169 -18.04 -20.54 5.87
C ALA A 169 -18.15 -19.59 4.66
N GLU A 170 -19.34 -19.06 4.36
CA GLU A 170 -19.50 -18.07 3.28
C GLU A 170 -18.82 -16.74 3.60
N ARG A 171 -18.83 -16.29 4.87
CA ARG A 171 -18.05 -15.11 5.28
C ARG A 171 -16.56 -15.32 5.05
N THR A 172 -15.97 -16.41 5.57
CA THR A 172 -14.51 -16.65 5.47
C THR A 172 -14.08 -16.78 4.01
N LYS A 173 -14.89 -17.41 3.17
CA LYS A 173 -14.73 -17.46 1.71
C LYS A 173 -14.81 -16.07 1.04
N LEU A 174 -15.75 -15.21 1.43
CA LEU A 174 -15.83 -13.84 0.91
C LEU A 174 -14.69 -12.95 1.42
N ASP A 175 -14.23 -13.14 2.66
CA ASP A 175 -13.08 -12.46 3.25
C ASP A 175 -11.78 -12.86 2.51
N THR A 176 -11.57 -14.16 2.17
CA THR A 176 -10.42 -14.60 1.35
C THR A 176 -10.54 -14.14 -0.10
N GLU A 177 -11.70 -14.31 -0.76
CA GLU A 177 -11.91 -13.80 -2.11
C GLU A 177 -11.70 -12.28 -2.20
N SER A 178 -12.08 -11.51 -1.18
CA SER A 178 -11.79 -10.07 -1.12
C SER A 178 -10.32 -9.78 -0.85
N SER A 179 -9.58 -10.64 -0.14
CA SER A 179 -8.15 -10.49 0.09
C SER A 179 -7.39 -10.73 -1.21
N ASP A 180 -7.63 -11.87 -1.87
CA ASP A 180 -7.01 -12.25 -3.14
C ASP A 180 -7.23 -11.19 -4.23
N ARG A 181 -8.42 -10.59 -4.28
CA ARG A 181 -8.74 -9.50 -5.22
C ARG A 181 -8.00 -8.21 -4.91
N ARG A 182 -7.73 -7.90 -3.63
CA ARG A 182 -6.90 -6.73 -3.26
C ARG A 182 -5.45 -6.97 -3.62
N THR A 183 -4.88 -8.10 -3.24
CA THR A 183 -3.50 -8.47 -3.56
C THR A 183 -3.25 -8.46 -5.07
N LYS A 184 -4.15 -9.02 -5.88
CA LYS A 184 -4.03 -8.96 -7.36
C LYS A 184 -4.09 -7.53 -7.91
N VAL A 185 -4.99 -6.69 -7.39
CA VAL A 185 -5.07 -5.28 -7.80
C VAL A 185 -3.85 -4.47 -7.34
N GLU A 186 -3.25 -4.81 -6.19
CA GLU A 186 -2.00 -4.24 -5.70
C GLU A 186 -0.82 -4.68 -6.56
N GLU A 187 -0.71 -5.97 -6.90
CA GLU A 187 0.29 -6.53 -7.83
C GLU A 187 0.18 -5.91 -9.24
N ASP A 188 -1.02 -5.90 -9.84
CA ASP A 188 -1.28 -5.29 -11.15
C ASP A 188 -0.94 -3.78 -11.15
N PHE A 189 -1.26 -3.08 -10.06
CA PHE A 189 -0.94 -1.66 -9.90
C PHE A 189 0.57 -1.42 -9.73
N GLU A 190 1.28 -2.25 -8.95
CA GLU A 190 2.74 -2.16 -8.83
C GLU A 190 3.45 -2.45 -10.15
N ILE A 191 2.99 -3.45 -10.91
CA ILE A 191 3.48 -3.76 -12.26
C ILE A 191 3.23 -2.59 -13.22
N ALA A 192 2.01 -2.07 -13.28
CA ALA A 192 1.65 -0.94 -14.14
C ALA A 192 2.44 0.34 -13.77
N MET A 193 2.63 0.59 -12.47
CA MET A 193 3.44 1.72 -12.00
C MET A 193 4.94 1.49 -12.18
N ALA A 194 5.45 0.26 -12.13
CA ALA A 194 6.83 -0.07 -12.48
C ALA A 194 7.09 0.16 -13.97
N ALA A 195 6.20 -0.32 -14.85
CA ALA A 195 6.25 -0.07 -16.30
C ALA A 195 6.19 1.44 -16.60
N ARG A 196 5.22 2.17 -16.03
CA ARG A 196 5.11 3.62 -16.23
C ARG A 196 6.32 4.40 -15.71
N ARG A 197 6.96 3.94 -14.63
CA ARG A 197 8.23 4.52 -14.11
C ARG A 197 9.40 4.24 -15.05
N SER A 198 9.53 3.02 -15.58
CA SER A 198 10.63 2.68 -16.51
C SER A 198 10.47 3.37 -17.86
N GLU A 199 9.24 3.48 -18.39
CA GLU A 199 8.92 4.29 -19.58
C GLU A 199 9.26 5.77 -19.37
N ALA A 200 8.84 6.36 -18.25
CA ALA A 200 9.15 7.76 -17.93
C ALA A 200 10.67 7.99 -17.78
N MET A 201 11.39 7.06 -17.15
CA MET A 201 12.86 7.10 -17.09
C MET A 201 13.50 6.95 -18.47
N ARG A 202 12.95 6.11 -19.36
CA ARG A 202 13.44 5.93 -20.73
C ARG A 202 13.24 7.21 -21.56
N VAL A 203 12.08 7.84 -21.47
CA VAL A 203 11.79 9.12 -22.15
C VAL A 203 12.67 10.25 -21.62
N LEU A 204 12.92 10.32 -20.30
CA LEU A 204 13.87 11.29 -19.74
C LEU A 204 15.31 11.02 -20.22
N ALA A 205 15.74 9.76 -20.27
CA ALA A 205 17.05 9.39 -20.79
C ALA A 205 17.20 9.69 -22.30
N GLU A 206 16.14 9.47 -23.10
CA GLU A 206 16.06 9.85 -24.52
C GLU A 206 16.15 11.38 -24.69
N GLN A 207 15.42 12.15 -23.88
CA GLN A 207 15.46 13.62 -23.89
C GLN A 207 16.83 14.16 -23.45
N GLU A 208 17.44 13.58 -22.42
CA GLU A 208 18.81 13.90 -22.01
C GLU A 208 19.83 13.56 -23.09
N ALA A 209 19.72 12.39 -23.73
CA ALA A 209 20.61 11.96 -24.80
C ALA A 209 20.48 12.88 -26.04
N ALA A 210 19.26 13.23 -26.44
CA ALA A 210 19.00 14.19 -27.51
C ALA A 210 19.56 15.57 -27.17
N SER A 211 19.32 16.08 -25.96
CA SER A 211 19.83 17.37 -25.50
C SER A 211 21.37 17.41 -25.46
N LYS A 212 22.02 16.32 -25.01
CA LYS A 212 23.48 16.17 -25.01
C LYS A 212 24.04 16.06 -26.43
N ALA A 213 23.36 15.35 -27.33
CA ALA A 213 23.75 15.23 -28.73
C ALA A 213 23.60 16.57 -29.49
N GLU A 214 22.53 17.32 -29.25
CA GLU A 214 22.39 18.69 -29.80
C GLU A 214 23.42 19.66 -29.22
N ALA A 215 23.70 19.60 -27.91
CA ALA A 215 24.74 20.42 -27.30
C ALA A 215 26.12 20.09 -27.89
N ALA A 216 26.43 18.80 -28.09
CA ALA A 216 27.65 18.37 -28.76
C ALA A 216 27.72 18.86 -30.22
N ARG A 217 26.61 18.81 -30.98
CA ARG A 217 26.53 19.38 -32.33
C ARG A 217 26.79 20.89 -32.33
N ARG A 218 26.10 21.66 -31.49
CA ARG A 218 26.29 23.12 -31.42
C ARG A 218 27.71 23.52 -31.00
N VAL A 219 28.36 22.73 -30.14
CA VAL A 219 29.79 22.90 -29.81
C VAL A 219 30.69 22.51 -30.99
N GLN A 220 30.39 21.44 -31.71
CA GLN A 220 31.13 21.04 -32.91
C GLN A 220 31.01 22.09 -34.03
N GLU A 221 29.79 22.54 -34.33
CA GLU A 221 29.49 23.62 -35.28
C GLU A 221 30.22 24.91 -34.87
N ALA A 222 30.10 25.35 -33.61
CA ALA A 222 30.80 26.54 -33.14
C ALA A 222 32.35 26.40 -33.14
N THR A 223 32.90 25.19 -32.99
CA THR A 223 34.35 24.95 -33.12
C THR A 223 34.81 24.88 -34.58
N GLN A 224 33.93 24.45 -35.50
CA GLN A 224 34.16 24.52 -36.95
C GLN A 224 34.09 25.97 -37.43
N ASP A 225 33.05 26.73 -37.07
CA ASP A 225 32.95 28.17 -37.33
C ASP A 225 34.14 28.94 -36.75
N ALA A 226 34.56 28.62 -35.51
CA ALA A 226 35.75 29.24 -34.91
C ALA A 226 37.05 28.83 -35.60
N ALA A 227 37.14 27.64 -36.20
CA ALA A 227 38.27 27.24 -37.03
C ALA A 227 38.27 27.97 -38.38
N ASP A 228 37.11 28.10 -39.02
CA ASP A 228 36.93 28.83 -40.28
C ASP A 228 37.11 30.33 -40.15
N ILE A 229 36.75 30.91 -39.00
CA ILE A 229 37.07 32.31 -38.66
C ILE A 229 38.58 32.45 -38.42
N ARG A 230 39.23 31.47 -37.78
CA ARG A 230 40.69 31.48 -37.60
C ARG A 230 41.44 31.32 -38.92
N THR A 231 40.99 30.48 -39.85
CA THR A 231 41.63 30.37 -41.18
C THR A 231 41.43 31.64 -41.99
N LYS A 232 40.22 32.22 -42.00
CA LYS A 232 39.95 33.54 -42.61
C LYS A 232 40.84 34.64 -42.02
N ILE A 233 40.92 34.76 -40.70
CA ILE A 233 41.82 35.73 -40.03
C ILE A 233 43.29 35.46 -40.37
N LEU A 234 43.73 34.20 -40.44
CA LEU A 234 45.10 33.86 -40.83
C LEU A 234 45.40 34.18 -42.30
N ASP A 235 44.42 34.05 -43.21
CA ASP A 235 44.57 34.38 -44.63
C ASP A 235 44.45 35.89 -44.88
N GLU A 236 43.58 36.59 -44.14
CA GLU A 236 43.54 38.04 -44.05
C GLU A 236 44.87 38.58 -43.49
N GLU A 237 45.40 38.03 -42.39
CA GLU A 237 46.73 38.36 -41.87
C GLU A 237 47.85 38.11 -42.89
N LYS A 238 47.82 36.98 -43.62
CA LYS A 238 48.80 36.71 -44.70
C LYS A 238 48.68 37.75 -45.80
N SER A 239 47.46 38.11 -46.22
CA SER A 239 47.23 39.11 -47.28
C SER A 239 47.64 40.52 -46.84
N ALA A 240 47.36 40.90 -45.60
CA ALA A 240 47.76 42.17 -45.01
C ALA A 240 49.27 42.24 -44.79
N LYS A 241 49.91 41.15 -44.34
CA LYS A 241 51.38 41.05 -44.26
C LYS A 241 52.01 41.10 -45.65
N ALA A 242 51.47 40.41 -46.65
CA ALA A 242 51.93 40.48 -48.03
C ALA A 242 51.73 41.89 -48.64
N GLU A 243 50.66 42.61 -48.29
CA GLU A 243 50.48 44.00 -48.70
C GLU A 243 51.43 44.95 -47.95
N ILE A 244 51.67 44.76 -46.65
CA ILE A 244 52.66 45.53 -45.89
C ILE A 244 54.06 45.30 -46.46
N ASP A 245 54.44 44.05 -46.73
CA ASP A 245 55.67 43.66 -47.43
C ASP A 245 55.76 44.32 -48.81
N ARG A 246 54.66 44.34 -49.57
CA ARG A 246 54.59 45.03 -50.86
C ARG A 246 54.83 46.53 -50.71
N ARG A 247 54.11 47.21 -49.82
CA ARG A 247 54.27 48.65 -49.57
C ARG A 247 55.66 48.98 -49.00
N GLN A 248 56.27 48.09 -48.22
CA GLN A 248 57.65 48.21 -47.78
C GLN A 248 58.63 48.05 -48.95
N ARG A 249 58.44 47.05 -49.83
CA ARG A 249 59.27 46.86 -51.03
C ARG A 249 59.11 48.02 -52.01
N GLU A 250 57.90 48.54 -52.21
CA GLU A 250 57.61 49.74 -52.99
C GLU A 250 58.29 50.97 -52.37
N SER A 251 58.14 51.19 -51.06
CA SER A 251 58.81 52.31 -50.34
C SER A 251 60.34 52.19 -50.33
N VAL A 252 60.90 50.98 -50.27
CA VAL A 252 62.35 50.72 -50.36
C VAL A 252 62.84 50.85 -51.79
N ALA A 253 62.05 50.45 -52.80
CA ALA A 253 62.35 50.70 -54.21
C ALA A 253 62.34 52.19 -54.53
N ASP A 254 61.35 52.95 -54.04
CA ASP A 254 61.31 54.42 -54.17
C ASP A 254 62.43 55.11 -53.40
N ALA A 255 62.79 54.64 -52.19
CA ALA A 255 63.92 55.17 -51.44
C ALA A 255 65.26 54.88 -52.14
N ASN A 256 65.42 53.67 -52.70
CA ASN A 256 66.59 53.30 -53.50
C ASN A 256 66.63 54.05 -54.83
N LYS A 257 65.48 54.30 -55.47
CA LYS A 257 65.37 55.11 -56.69
C LYS A 257 65.76 56.55 -56.40
N ARG A 258 65.22 57.18 -55.36
CA ARG A 258 65.65 58.53 -54.91
C ARG A 258 67.14 58.56 -54.59
N ARG A 259 67.70 57.53 -53.95
CA ARG A 259 69.15 57.39 -53.75
C ARG A 259 69.91 57.30 -55.07
N GLN A 260 69.43 56.51 -56.03
CA GLN A 260 70.06 56.35 -57.34
C GLN A 260 69.99 57.66 -58.13
N ASP A 261 68.86 58.36 -58.11
CA ASP A 261 68.67 59.66 -58.74
C ASP A 261 69.59 60.72 -58.10
N SER A 262 69.71 60.76 -56.77
CA SER A 262 70.67 61.63 -56.06
C SER A 262 72.13 61.26 -56.33
N LEU A 263 72.46 59.96 -56.50
CA LEU A 263 73.80 59.52 -56.90
C LEU A 263 74.09 59.89 -58.37
N ASN A 264 73.09 59.80 -59.25
CA ASN A 264 73.21 60.22 -60.64
C ASN A 264 73.40 61.73 -60.74
N GLU A 265 72.67 62.53 -59.94
CA GLU A 265 72.85 63.99 -59.85
C GLU A 265 74.21 64.39 -59.25
N ALA A 266 74.66 63.69 -58.20
CA ALA A 266 76.00 63.89 -57.64
C ALA A 266 77.11 63.52 -58.64
N ASN A 267 76.95 62.43 -59.39
CA ASN A 267 77.86 62.03 -60.46
C ASN A 267 77.82 62.99 -61.66
N ALA A 268 76.67 63.57 -61.99
CA ALA A 268 76.56 64.62 -63.00
C ALA A 268 77.33 65.88 -62.59
N ARG A 269 77.14 66.36 -61.35
CA ARG A 269 77.92 67.49 -60.80
C ARG A 269 79.42 67.21 -60.72
N LEU A 270 79.82 65.97 -60.42
CA LEU A 270 81.22 65.55 -60.47
C LEU A 270 81.76 65.51 -61.91
N ALA A 271 80.96 65.10 -62.90
CA ALA A 271 81.34 65.13 -64.31
C ALA A 271 81.47 66.57 -64.83
N GLU A 272 80.53 67.46 -64.49
CA GLU A 272 80.60 68.89 -64.81
C GLU A 272 81.85 69.54 -64.18
N ALA A 273 82.13 69.26 -62.90
CA ALA A 273 83.34 69.75 -62.24
C ALA A 273 84.64 69.19 -62.85
N ALA A 274 84.64 67.91 -63.26
CA ALA A 274 85.77 67.28 -63.93
C ALA A 274 86.01 67.84 -65.34
N ASP A 275 84.95 68.12 -66.10
CA ASP A 275 85.05 68.69 -67.44
C ASP A 275 85.35 70.20 -67.41
N GLU A 276 84.92 70.94 -66.38
CA GLU A 276 85.45 72.27 -66.11
C GLU A 276 86.94 72.23 -65.76
N ALA A 277 87.39 71.28 -64.93
CA ALA A 277 88.80 71.12 -64.60
C ALA A 277 89.64 70.79 -65.86
N ARG A 278 89.15 69.89 -66.71
CA ARG A 278 89.75 69.57 -68.02
C ARG A 278 89.79 70.78 -68.95
N ARG A 279 88.72 71.59 -69.02
CA ARG A 279 88.70 72.85 -69.80
C ARG A 279 89.77 73.81 -69.29
N ARG A 280 89.84 74.05 -67.97
CA ARG A 280 90.86 74.92 -67.34
C ARG A 280 92.28 74.44 -67.65
N VAL A 281 92.55 73.13 -67.52
CA VAL A 281 93.85 72.53 -67.86
C VAL A 281 94.17 72.69 -69.35
N SER A 282 93.23 72.38 -70.26
CA SER A 282 93.44 72.58 -71.72
C SER A 282 93.79 74.03 -72.02
N THR A 283 93.00 75.00 -71.55
CA THR A 283 93.27 76.42 -71.81
C THR A 283 94.64 76.88 -71.30
N ALA A 284 95.08 76.37 -70.15
CA ALA A 284 96.42 76.67 -69.62
C ALA A 284 97.54 75.99 -70.44
N THR A 285 97.32 74.77 -70.93
CA THR A 285 98.24 74.07 -71.85
C THR A 285 98.35 74.78 -73.19
N ASP A 286 97.23 75.25 -73.75
CA ASP A 286 97.17 75.97 -75.02
C ASP A 286 97.85 77.36 -74.93
N GLU A 287 97.67 78.08 -73.81
CA GLU A 287 98.45 79.30 -73.53
C GLU A 287 99.95 79.02 -73.40
N SER A 288 100.34 77.96 -72.69
CA SER A 288 101.75 77.57 -72.52
C SER A 288 102.41 77.28 -73.88
N ASN A 289 101.75 76.47 -74.73
CA ASN A 289 102.23 76.15 -76.07
C ASN A 289 102.36 77.37 -76.98
N ARG A 290 101.44 78.34 -76.89
CA ARG A 290 101.53 79.64 -77.60
C ARG A 290 102.72 80.48 -77.13
N ARG A 291 103.01 80.51 -75.83
CA ARG A 291 104.18 81.22 -75.27
C ARG A 291 105.50 80.56 -75.70
N ILE A 292 105.54 79.22 -75.75
CA ILE A 292 106.72 78.46 -76.23
C ILE A 292 106.99 78.70 -77.72
N THR A 293 105.96 78.73 -78.57
CA THR A 293 106.14 79.04 -80.01
C THR A 293 106.66 80.45 -80.23
N GLN A 294 106.05 81.47 -79.60
CA GLN A 294 106.52 82.87 -79.70
C GLN A 294 107.92 83.09 -79.11
N ALA A 295 108.37 82.26 -78.17
CA ALA A 295 109.73 82.29 -77.65
C ALA A 295 110.73 81.73 -78.67
N ASN A 296 110.43 80.58 -79.29
CA ASN A 296 111.28 79.96 -80.31
C ASN A 296 111.43 80.83 -81.57
N GLU A 297 110.33 81.45 -82.04
CA GLU A 297 110.36 82.41 -83.16
C GLU A 297 111.30 83.60 -82.87
N ARG A 298 111.31 84.10 -81.63
CA ARG A 298 112.24 85.15 -81.20
C ARG A 298 113.69 84.64 -81.15
N VAL A 299 113.95 83.42 -80.68
CA VAL A 299 115.29 82.81 -80.68
C VAL A 299 115.86 82.64 -82.10
N ASP A 300 115.05 82.19 -83.06
CA ASP A 300 115.52 82.01 -84.45
C ASP A 300 115.66 83.33 -85.21
N SER A 301 114.88 84.37 -84.87
CA SER A 301 115.14 85.73 -85.38
C SER A 301 116.50 86.27 -84.91
N LEU A 302 116.84 86.09 -83.63
CA LEU A 302 118.14 86.47 -83.07
C LEU A 302 119.31 85.67 -83.67
N ARG A 303 119.12 84.37 -83.97
CA ARG A 303 120.11 83.58 -84.71
C ARG A 303 120.40 84.13 -86.11
N LYS A 304 119.36 84.57 -86.85
CA LYS A 304 119.53 85.15 -88.19
C LYS A 304 120.32 86.47 -88.16
N VAL A 305 120.03 87.35 -87.20
CA VAL A 305 120.80 88.59 -86.98
C VAL A 305 122.27 88.30 -86.67
N ARG A 306 122.55 87.30 -85.81
CA ARG A 306 123.93 86.88 -85.48
C ARG A 306 124.69 86.31 -86.69
N GLY A 307 123.98 85.74 -87.67
CA GLY A 307 124.58 85.23 -88.91
C GLY A 307 125.18 86.34 -89.77
N GLY A 308 124.37 87.34 -90.13
CA GLY A 308 124.81 88.43 -91.04
C GLY A 308 125.98 89.25 -90.50
N LEU A 309 125.98 89.54 -89.19
CA LEU A 309 127.06 90.30 -88.55
C LEU A 309 128.42 89.55 -88.58
N ALA A 310 128.41 88.22 -88.60
CA ALA A 310 129.63 87.40 -88.62
C ALA A 310 130.31 87.32 -89.99
N GLU A 311 129.63 87.67 -91.09
CA GLU A 311 130.23 87.75 -92.41
C GLU A 311 130.82 89.13 -92.70
N GLN A 312 130.14 90.20 -92.29
CA GLN A 312 130.62 91.59 -92.47
C GLN A 312 131.99 91.83 -91.80
N VAL A 313 132.24 91.20 -90.64
CA VAL A 313 133.54 91.29 -89.93
C VAL A 313 134.67 90.53 -90.66
N ARG A 314 134.38 89.56 -91.53
CA ARG A 314 135.43 88.92 -92.38
C ARG A 314 135.78 89.78 -93.59
N ALA A 315 134.80 90.46 -94.19
CA ALA A 315 135.05 91.39 -95.30
C ALA A 315 135.93 92.58 -94.87
N ALA A 316 135.73 93.08 -93.64
CA ALA A 316 136.53 94.18 -93.07
C ALA A 316 138.01 93.84 -92.77
N ARG A 317 138.48 92.61 -93.04
CA ARG A 317 139.84 92.16 -92.70
C ARG A 317 140.89 92.39 -93.81
N ALA A 318 140.52 93.08 -94.90
CA ALA A 318 141.30 93.08 -96.15
C ALA A 318 141.81 94.45 -96.65
N VAL A 319 141.41 95.58 -96.05
CA VAL A 319 141.60 96.91 -96.68
C VAL A 319 142.58 97.84 -95.95
N LEU A 320 142.75 97.73 -94.62
CA LEU A 320 143.67 98.58 -93.86
C LEU A 320 144.69 97.76 -93.07
N ALA A 321 145.69 97.25 -93.80
CA ALA A 321 146.98 96.82 -93.28
C ALA A 321 148.06 97.91 -93.51
N GLU A 322 147.64 99.18 -93.54
CA GLU A 322 148.44 100.34 -93.96
C GLU A 322 148.26 101.49 -92.95
N ALA A 323 149.38 102.01 -92.44
CA ALA A 323 149.53 102.95 -91.29
C ALA A 323 149.01 102.42 -89.93
N HIS A 324 149.89 102.13 -88.95
CA HIS A 324 150.50 103.06 -87.96
C HIS A 324 149.50 103.73 -86.99
N THR A 325 149.67 103.79 -85.66
CA THR A 325 150.60 103.15 -84.67
C THR A 325 150.09 103.48 -83.23
N VAL A 326 150.87 103.16 -82.16
CA VAL A 326 150.94 103.85 -80.84
C VAL A 326 150.10 103.28 -79.66
N LEU A 327 150.81 102.55 -78.78
CA LEU A 327 150.73 102.45 -77.29
C LEU A 327 149.44 102.00 -76.53
N GLY A 328 149.67 101.47 -75.31
CA GLY A 328 148.69 101.23 -74.23
C GLY A 328 148.07 99.82 -74.27
N ASP A 329 148.38 98.85 -73.41
CA ASP A 329 148.50 98.75 -71.92
C ASP A 329 147.17 98.55 -71.15
N ASP A 330 146.84 97.26 -70.99
CA ASP A 330 146.71 96.55 -69.68
C ASP A 330 145.48 96.72 -68.72
N VAL A 331 145.31 95.70 -67.84
CA VAL A 331 144.55 95.61 -66.56
C VAL A 331 143.00 95.64 -66.49
N LYS A 332 142.37 94.44 -66.57
CA LYS A 332 141.79 93.61 -65.45
C LYS A 332 140.80 94.17 -64.36
N VAL A 333 139.80 93.32 -63.97
CA VAL A 333 138.95 93.26 -62.70
C VAL A 333 137.95 94.43 -62.38
N PRO A 334 137.05 94.36 -61.35
CA PRO A 334 136.03 93.33 -60.97
C PRO A 334 134.62 93.86 -60.48
N ALA A 335 133.72 92.93 -60.10
CA ALA A 335 132.79 92.92 -58.93
C ALA A 335 131.66 93.98 -58.62
N GLU A 336 130.55 93.44 -58.07
CA GLU A 336 129.59 93.95 -57.03
C GLU A 336 128.56 95.12 -57.21
N VAL A 337 127.26 94.76 -57.05
CA VAL A 337 126.23 95.33 -56.09
C VAL A 337 125.38 96.61 -56.42
N THR A 338 124.12 96.61 -55.88
CA THR A 338 123.15 97.71 -55.51
C THR A 338 122.07 98.30 -56.47
N ALA A 339 120.93 98.68 -55.83
CA ALA A 339 119.96 99.77 -56.11
C ALA A 339 118.98 99.69 -57.33
N ASP A 340 117.81 100.36 -57.43
CA ASP A 340 116.76 100.97 -56.54
C ASP A 340 115.62 101.58 -57.46
N LEU A 341 114.40 102.04 -57.10
CA LEU A 341 113.46 101.92 -55.95
C LEU A 341 112.04 102.44 -56.36
N LYS A 342 110.94 101.82 -55.87
CA LYS A 342 109.56 102.39 -55.66
C LYS A 342 108.74 102.87 -56.91
N ALA A 343 107.39 102.89 -56.94
CA ALA A 343 106.27 102.42 -56.09
C ALA A 343 105.01 102.20 -57.02
N ALA A 344 103.71 102.11 -56.66
CA ALA A 344 102.96 102.31 -55.40
C ALA A 344 101.58 101.58 -55.36
N ASP A 345 101.10 101.33 -54.14
CA ASP A 345 99.72 101.31 -53.59
C ASP A 345 98.46 101.01 -54.43
N LEU A 346 97.69 99.99 -54.01
CA LEU A 346 96.68 100.14 -52.94
C LEU A 346 96.26 98.80 -52.30
N LYS A 347 95.58 98.86 -51.14
CA LYS A 347 95.24 97.77 -50.17
C LYS A 347 93.71 97.83 -49.83
N PRO A 348 93.07 97.15 -48.81
CA PRO A 348 93.57 96.54 -47.57
C PRO A 348 93.17 95.05 -47.36
N ASP A 349 92.60 94.68 -46.20
CA ASP A 349 92.92 93.41 -45.50
C ASP A 349 91.81 92.84 -44.57
N GLN A 350 91.63 91.50 -44.58
CA GLN A 350 91.56 90.62 -43.38
C GLN A 350 90.37 90.76 -42.37
N PRO A 351 90.39 90.17 -41.14
CA PRO A 351 90.44 88.72 -40.81
C PRO A 351 89.31 88.27 -39.84
N ALA A 352 89.56 87.27 -38.97
CA ALA A 352 88.68 86.74 -37.92
C ALA A 352 89.23 87.01 -36.50
N ALA A 353 88.39 86.92 -35.44
CA ALA A 353 88.68 86.32 -34.11
C ALA A 353 87.66 86.68 -32.98
N GLU A 354 87.46 85.72 -32.06
CA GLU A 354 87.25 85.83 -30.60
C GLU A 354 86.10 86.63 -29.90
N SER A 355 85.23 85.85 -29.23
CA SER A 355 84.97 85.86 -27.76
C SER A 355 83.70 86.49 -27.10
N ASP A 356 83.14 85.68 -26.18
CA ASP A 356 82.64 85.96 -24.81
C ASP A 356 81.15 86.25 -24.42
N THR A 357 80.81 85.77 -23.20
CA THR A 357 79.70 85.99 -22.21
C THR A 357 78.22 86.22 -22.60
N GLY A 358 77.28 85.65 -21.80
CA GLY A 358 75.84 86.03 -21.84
C GLY A 358 74.78 85.16 -21.10
N LYS A 359 74.85 84.99 -19.76
CA LYS A 359 73.91 84.19 -18.91
C LYS A 359 72.39 84.50 -19.05
N THR A 360 71.51 83.48 -18.87
CA THR A 360 70.36 83.37 -17.88
C THR A 360 69.36 82.25 -18.28
N LYS A 361 68.39 81.81 -17.45
CA LYS A 361 68.48 81.11 -16.13
C LYS A 361 67.20 80.22 -15.91
N PRO A 362 67.16 79.24 -14.98
CA PRO A 362 66.07 78.22 -14.87
C PRO A 362 65.22 78.27 -13.57
N VAL A 363 64.21 77.40 -13.50
CA VAL A 363 63.45 76.87 -12.32
C VAL A 363 62.66 75.59 -12.75
N ASN A 364 62.11 74.73 -11.88
CA ASN A 364 62.64 73.93 -10.75
C ASN A 364 61.51 72.95 -10.26
N ASP A 365 61.90 71.78 -9.77
CA ASP A 365 61.40 71.05 -8.57
C ASP A 365 59.95 70.49 -8.36
N VAL A 366 59.96 69.28 -7.74
CA VAL A 366 59.13 68.77 -6.61
C VAL A 366 57.74 68.07 -6.80
N GLU A 367 57.78 66.74 -6.63
CA GLU A 367 57.01 65.81 -5.74
C GLU A 367 55.46 65.78 -5.58
N GLU A 368 55.05 64.75 -4.81
CA GLU A 368 53.80 64.47 -4.08
C GLU A 368 52.51 63.99 -4.82
N THR A 369 52.37 62.66 -4.82
CA THR A 369 51.23 61.87 -4.33
C THR A 369 49.83 62.49 -4.16
N ILE A 370 48.79 61.68 -4.44
CA ILE A 370 47.65 61.46 -3.52
C ILE A 370 47.10 60.03 -3.68
N ARG A 371 46.75 59.39 -2.56
CA ARG A 371 45.88 58.20 -2.48
C ARG A 371 44.59 58.60 -1.78
N ILE A 372 43.44 58.12 -2.26
CA ILE A 372 42.16 58.18 -1.51
C ILE A 372 41.55 56.77 -1.47
N ARG A 373 40.88 56.44 -0.36
CA ARG A 373 40.23 55.14 -0.08
C ARG A 373 38.74 55.15 -0.49
N ALA A 374 38.15 53.96 -0.60
CA ALA A 374 36.72 53.76 -0.86
C ALA A 374 35.84 53.84 0.41
N SER A 375 34.56 54.17 0.21
CA SER A 375 33.43 53.97 1.14
C SER A 375 32.10 53.78 0.37
N ASP A 376 31.09 53.22 1.06
CA ASP A 376 29.63 53.31 0.85
C ASP A 376 28.99 52.71 -0.44
N VAL A 377 28.19 51.60 -0.47
CA VAL A 377 27.01 51.11 0.34
C VAL A 377 25.72 51.88 -0.05
N PRO A 378 24.54 51.26 -0.40
CA PRO A 378 23.89 50.08 0.22
C PRO A 378 23.15 49.03 -0.68
N LYS A 379 22.49 48.07 -0.01
CA LYS A 379 21.47 47.05 -0.44
C LYS A 379 20.39 47.01 0.69
N PRO A 380 19.31 46.19 0.65
CA PRO A 380 18.38 45.76 -0.40
C PRO A 380 16.88 45.93 0.05
N LYS A 381 15.90 45.25 -0.57
CA LYS A 381 14.53 44.99 -0.01
C LYS A 381 13.97 43.61 -0.46
N PRO A 382 13.44 42.76 0.45
CA PRO A 382 12.68 41.55 0.11
C PRO A 382 11.16 41.68 0.35
N ALA A 383 10.37 40.74 -0.20
CA ALA A 383 8.91 40.66 -0.05
C ALA A 383 8.47 39.52 0.90
N ALA A 384 7.17 39.47 1.23
CA ALA A 384 6.63 38.71 2.37
C ALA A 384 6.29 37.22 2.11
N LYS A 385 6.11 36.46 3.21
CA LYS A 385 5.54 35.10 3.24
C LYS A 385 4.04 35.13 3.56
N PRO A 386 3.22 34.18 3.05
CA PRO A 386 1.86 33.93 3.53
C PRO A 386 1.84 33.00 4.77
N THR A 387 0.71 32.99 5.49
CA THR A 387 0.47 32.21 6.72
C THR A 387 -0.37 30.94 6.49
N PRO A 388 -0.25 29.90 7.34
CA PRO A 388 -1.07 28.68 7.27
C PRO A 388 -2.48 28.87 7.88
N LYS A 389 -3.40 27.97 7.50
CA LYS A 389 -4.84 27.98 7.86
C LYS A 389 -5.12 26.94 8.98
N PRO A 390 -5.99 27.22 9.98
CA PRO A 390 -6.21 26.33 11.13
C PRO A 390 -7.13 25.13 10.83
N THR A 391 -6.99 24.07 11.63
CA THR A 391 -7.81 22.84 11.62
C THR A 391 -8.98 22.89 12.63
N PRO A 392 -10.08 22.16 12.39
CA PRO A 392 -11.23 22.10 13.30
C PRO A 392 -11.05 21.11 14.46
N LYS A 393 -11.72 21.36 15.60
CA LYS A 393 -11.81 20.45 16.76
C LYS A 393 -12.94 19.42 16.61
N PRO A 394 -12.82 18.22 17.24
CA PRO A 394 -13.92 17.27 17.34
C PRO A 394 -14.97 17.67 18.40
N SER A 395 -16.19 17.16 18.24
CA SER A 395 -17.31 17.31 19.19
C SER A 395 -17.54 16.03 20.02
N PRO A 396 -18.16 16.09 21.21
CA PRO A 396 -18.19 14.99 22.17
C PRO A 396 -19.26 13.92 21.92
N ARG A 397 -19.04 12.71 22.48
CA ARG A 397 -20.04 11.63 22.56
C ARG A 397 -21.20 11.99 23.50
N PRO A 398 -22.43 11.51 23.24
CA PRO A 398 -23.46 11.42 24.28
C PRO A 398 -23.15 10.27 25.26
N SER A 399 -23.57 10.43 26.52
CA SER A 399 -23.62 9.35 27.52
C SER A 399 -24.97 8.63 27.46
N GLY A 400 -24.99 7.33 27.77
CA GLY A 400 -26.18 6.49 27.63
C GLY A 400 -26.09 5.19 28.39
N ALA A 401 -25.99 5.26 29.72
CA ALA A 401 -26.06 4.11 30.61
C ALA A 401 -27.37 4.16 31.43
N GLN A 402 -28.24 3.17 31.23
CA GLN A 402 -29.39 2.93 32.11
C GLN A 402 -29.34 1.49 32.63
N LYS A 403 -29.54 1.34 33.93
CA LYS A 403 -29.81 0.04 34.57
C LYS A 403 -31.20 -0.45 34.18
N ALA A 404 -31.35 -1.75 33.96
CA ALA A 404 -32.61 -2.45 34.20
C ALA A 404 -32.45 -3.29 35.49
N THR A 405 -33.49 -3.34 36.31
CA THR A 405 -33.56 -4.09 37.57
C THR A 405 -35.02 -4.44 37.85
N GLY A 406 -35.29 -5.69 38.24
CA GLY A 406 -36.64 -6.27 38.32
C GLY A 406 -36.96 -7.09 37.07
N GLU A 407 -37.58 -8.26 37.17
CA GLU A 407 -38.05 -9.00 38.37
C GLU A 407 -37.35 -10.36 38.52
#